data_AF-A0AAE6UIV2-F1
#
_entry.id   AF-A0AAE6UIV2-F1
#
_cell.length_a   1.000
_cell.length_b   1.000
_cell.length_c   1.000
_cell.angle_alpha   90.00
_cell.angle_beta   90.00
_cell.angle_gamma   90.00
#
_symmetry.space_group_name_H-M   'P 1'
#
loop_
_entity.id
_entity.type
_entity.pdbx_description
1 polymer ?
#
loop_
_entity_poly.entity_id
_entity_poly.type
_entity_poly.pdbx_seq_one_letter_code
_entity_poly.pdbx_strand_id
1 'polypeptide(L)' 'MSNRNETINACEEQIVFCNGEGTNVEYTEHPKIYLTVKNGQKVVCPYCSKTFVYKFK' A
#
# COMPACT_ATOMS: atom_id res chain seq x y z
N MET A 1 -3.42 -32.33 -22.87
CA MET A 1 -2.92 -31.69 -21.63
C MET A 1 -2.91 -30.19 -21.87
N SER A 2 -3.79 -29.43 -21.22
CA SER A 2 -3.97 -27.99 -21.49
C SER A 2 -2.78 -27.19 -20.97
N ASN A 3 -2.01 -26.60 -21.88
CA ASN A 3 -0.99 -25.62 -21.55
C ASN A 3 -1.69 -24.32 -21.13
N ARG A 4 -1.74 -24.05 -19.82
CA ARG A 4 -2.12 -22.74 -19.31
C ARG A 4 -0.91 -21.83 -19.49
N ASN A 5 -0.98 -20.93 -20.47
CA ASN A 5 -0.06 -19.82 -20.62
C ASN A 5 -0.38 -18.79 -19.52
N GLU A 6 0.17 -19.01 -18.33
CA GLU A 6 0.16 -18.01 -17.27
C GLU A 6 0.89 -16.75 -17.78
N THR A 7 0.10 -15.73 -18.10
CA THR A 7 0.64 -14.42 -18.46
C THR A 7 1.10 -13.78 -17.16
N ILE A 8 2.40 -13.85 -16.88
CA ILE A 8 3.00 -13.23 -15.69
C ILE A 8 3.05 -11.72 -15.95
N ASN A 9 1.98 -11.01 -15.58
CA ASN A 9 1.99 -9.56 -15.53
C ASN A 9 2.86 -9.14 -14.34
N ALA A 10 4.10 -8.74 -14.63
CA ALA A 10 4.96 -8.09 -13.64
C ALA A 10 4.24 -6.84 -13.10
N CYS A 11 3.74 -6.94 -11.87
CA CYS A 11 3.15 -5.80 -11.17
C CYS A 11 4.28 -5.06 -10.47
N GLU A 12 4.50 -3.79 -10.82
CA GLU A 12 5.36 -2.92 -10.02
C GLU A 12 4.65 -2.64 -8.69
N GLU A 13 5.16 -3.24 -7.62
CA GLU A 13 4.69 -3.08 -6.25
C GLU A 13 5.73 -2.38 -5.39
N GLN A 14 5.29 -1.44 -4.56
CA GLN A 14 6.11 -0.76 -3.57
C GLN A 14 5.57 -1.07 -2.18
N ILE A 15 6.48 -1.37 -1.25
CA ILE A 15 6.14 -1.53 0.16
C ILE A 15 6.30 -0.16 0.85
N VAL A 16 5.23 0.36 1.40
CA VAL A 16 5.24 1.54 2.27
C VAL A 16 4.97 1.12 3.70
N PHE A 17 5.45 1.92 4.66
CA PHE A 17 5.15 1.68 6.07
C PHE A 17 4.43 2.88 6.67
N CYS A 18 3.56 2.61 7.63
CA CYS A 18 2.92 3.62 8.45
C CYS A 18 3.27 3.35 9.91
N ASN A 19 3.99 4.27 10.55
CA ASN A 19 4.43 4.15 11.95
C ASN A 19 3.40 4.62 12.97
N GLY A 20 2.22 5.09 12.53
CA GLY A 20 1.27 5.70 13.45
C GLY A 20 1.82 6.96 14.13
N GLU A 21 2.73 7.70 13.50
CA GLU A 21 3.35 8.94 14.02
C GLU A 21 2.88 10.18 13.27
N GLY A 22 2.49 11.23 14.00
CA GLY A 22 2.01 12.49 13.42
C GLY A 22 1.25 13.38 14.38
N THR A 23 0.96 14.57 13.89
CA THR A 23 0.76 15.79 14.68
C THR A 23 -0.68 16.31 14.66
N ASN A 24 -1.63 15.53 14.13
CA ASN A 24 -2.99 16.01 13.86
C ASN A 24 -4.02 15.44 14.83
N VAL A 25 -5.12 16.17 15.01
CA VAL A 25 -6.14 15.93 16.04
C VAL A 25 -6.96 14.63 15.88
N GLU A 26 -6.84 13.94 14.74
CA GLU A 26 -7.47 12.63 14.47
C GLU A 26 -6.47 11.46 14.59
N TYR A 27 -5.56 11.56 15.56
CA TYR A 27 -4.50 10.58 15.76
C TYR A 27 -5.02 9.31 16.42
N THR A 28 -4.99 8.20 15.67
CA THR A 28 -5.07 6.86 16.23
C THR A 28 -3.64 6.30 16.28
N GLU A 29 -3.06 6.25 17.48
CA GLU A 29 -1.78 5.58 17.72
C GLU A 29 -1.92 4.10 17.33
N HIS A 30 -1.05 3.63 16.43
CA HIS A 30 -1.08 2.25 15.94
C HIS A 30 0.33 1.72 15.71
N PRO A 31 0.53 0.40 15.83
CA PRO A 31 1.84 -0.20 15.59
C PRO A 31 2.27 0.01 14.13
N LYS A 32 3.58 -0.04 13.90
CA LYS A 32 4.14 0.01 12.55
C LYS A 32 3.54 -1.08 11.68
N ILE A 33 2.83 -0.67 10.63
CA ILE A 33 2.29 -1.60 9.62
C ILE A 33 2.95 -1.38 8.27
N TYR A 34 3.01 -2.45 7.49
CA TYR A 34 3.50 -2.45 6.12
C TYR A 34 2.32 -2.64 5.18
N LEU A 35 2.27 -1.81 4.14
CA LEU A 35 1.21 -1.78 3.15
C LEU A 35 1.85 -1.94 1.78
N THR A 36 1.37 -2.90 1.00
CA THR A 36 1.80 -3.08 -0.38
C THR A 36 0.94 -2.19 -1.28
N VAL A 37 1.57 -1.28 -2.01
CA VAL A 37 0.92 -0.34 -2.92
C VAL A 37 1.35 -0.69 -4.34
N LYS A 38 0.39 -1.03 -5.20
CA LYS A 38 0.64 -1.27 -6.62
C LYS A 38 0.59 0.03 -7.41
N ASN A 39 1.21 0.04 -8.59
CA ASN A 39 1.13 1.19 -9.50
C ASN A 39 -0.33 1.59 -9.79
N GLY A 40 -0.66 2.87 -9.58
CA GLY A 40 -2.01 3.40 -9.73
C GLY A 40 -2.99 3.02 -8.61
N GLN A 41 -2.56 2.25 -7.61
CA GLN A 41 -3.40 1.88 -6.47
C GLN A 41 -3.32 2.92 -5.36
N LYS A 42 -4.48 3.26 -4.79
CA LYS A 42 -4.60 4.01 -3.56
C LYS A 42 -4.77 3.02 -2.41
N VAL A 43 -3.90 3.09 -1.41
CA VAL A 43 -4.01 2.28 -0.19
C VAL A 43 -4.21 3.20 1.00
N VAL A 44 -5.16 2.86 1.86
CA VAL A 44 -5.49 3.63 3.06
C VAL A 44 -5.04 2.83 4.27
N CYS A 45 -4.32 3.47 5.19
CA CYS A 45 -4.02 2.88 6.49
C CYS A 45 -5.34 2.68 7.26
N PRO A 46 -5.64 1.46 7.73
CA PRO A 46 -6.90 1.19 8.43
C PRO A 46 -6.98 1.86 9.81
N TYR A 47 -5.87 2.39 10.33
CA TYR A 47 -5.80 2.97 11.67
C TYR A 47 -5.87 4.50 11.66
N CYS A 48 -4.95 5.16 10.96
CA CYS A 48 -4.88 6.63 10.92
C CYS A 48 -5.52 7.24 9.67
N SER A 49 -6.21 6.43 8.86
CA SER A 49 -6.83 6.83 7.59
C SER A 49 -5.88 7.54 6.60
N LYS A 50 -4.56 7.46 6.82
CA LYS A 50 -3.55 8.01 5.92
C LYS A 50 -3.61 7.29 4.59
N THR A 51 -3.70 8.08 3.52
CA THR A 51 -3.69 7.59 2.15
C THR A 51 -2.27 7.56 1.61
N PHE A 52 -1.87 6.43 1.04
CA PHE A 52 -0.65 6.24 0.28
C PHE A 52 -1.00 5.98 -1.19
N VAL A 53 -0.32 6.67 -2.10
CA VAL A 53 -0.49 6.49 -3.55
C VAL A 53 0.88 6.31 -4.17
N TYR A 54 1.05 5.21 -4.90
CA TYR A 54 2.23 5.01 -5.72
C TYR A 54 1.95 5.52 -7.14
N LYS A 55 2.60 6.63 -7.51
CA LYS A 55 2.61 7.14 -8.87
C LYS A 55 3.99 6.89 -9.46
N PHE A 56 4.09 5.93 -10.37
CA PHE A 56 5.23 5.84 -11.27
C PHE A 56 5.24 7.09 -12.17
N LYS A 57 6.39 7.73 -12.35
CA LYS A 57 6.54 9.00 -13.06
C LYS A 57 7.36 8.82 -14.33
#